data_AF-A0A7S3HCV5-F1
#
_entry.id   AF-A0A7S3HCV5-F1
#
_cell.length_a   1.000
_cell.length_b   1.000
_cell.length_c   1.000
_cell.angle_alpha   90.00
_cell.angle_beta   90.00
_cell.angle_gamma   90.00
#
_symmetry.space_group_name_H-M   'P 1'
#
loop_
_entity.id
_entity.type
_entity.pdbx_description
1 polymer ?
#
loop_
_entity_poly.entity_id
_entity_poly.type
_entity_poly.pdbx_seq_one_letter_code
_entity_poly.pdbx_strand_id
1 'polypeptide(L)'
;ALQTHPHVVLMVSELEQQNMNITEVTQLICNVIETRAREDKNYGMVLIPDQFLASVREMRRLFEEIDEILQAVPEAEHALASNDFGTILGLLPPLSRALFQGFPERTK
;
A
#
# COMPACT_ATOMS: atom_id res chain seq x y z
N ALA A 1 -12.94 15.75 2.53
CA ALA A 1 -14.09 14.87 2.84
C ALA A 1 -15.38 15.67 3.09
N LEU A 2 -15.40 16.59 4.07
CA LEU A 2 -16.64 17.29 4.50
C LEU A 2 -17.39 18.04 3.38
N GLN A 3 -16.72 18.45 2.31
CA GLN A 3 -17.34 19.20 1.21
C GLN A 3 -17.90 18.31 0.10
N THR A 4 -17.35 17.11 -0.10
CA THR A 4 -17.65 16.25 -1.25
C THR A 4 -18.36 14.97 -0.87
N HIS A 5 -18.54 14.73 0.43
CA HIS A 5 -19.24 13.56 1.00
C HIS A 5 -18.89 12.23 0.28
N PRO A 6 -17.59 11.85 0.22
CA PRO A 6 -17.16 10.57 -0.31
C PRO A 6 -17.79 9.40 0.46
N HIS A 7 -17.87 8.24 -0.18
CA HIS A 7 -18.48 7.05 0.41
C HIS A 7 -17.53 6.35 1.38
N VAL A 8 -16.22 6.44 1.13
CA VAL A 8 -15.18 5.96 2.04
C VAL A 8 -14.09 7.02 2.13
N VAL A 9 -13.60 7.28 3.33
CA VAL A 9 -12.41 8.12 3.60
C VAL A 9 -11.48 7.31 4.48
N LEU A 10 -10.27 7.08 3.99
CA LEU A 10 -9.24 6.47 4.82
C LEU A 10 -8.53 7.56 5.63
N MET A 11 -8.62 7.48 6.94
CA MET A 11 -7.96 8.40 7.86
C MET A 11 -6.71 7.72 8.42
N VAL A 12 -5.52 8.20 8.05
CA VAL A 12 -4.23 7.62 8.49
C VAL A 12 -4.18 7.41 9.99
N SER A 13 -4.61 8.40 10.77
CA SER A 13 -4.63 8.33 12.24
C SER A 13 -5.48 7.16 12.78
N GLU A 14 -6.57 6.81 12.11
CA GLU A 14 -7.44 5.72 12.52
C GLU A 14 -6.82 4.36 12.19
N LEU A 15 -6.22 4.25 11.01
CA LEU A 15 -5.53 3.03 10.58
C LEU A 15 -4.36 2.67 11.52
N GLU A 16 -3.59 3.67 11.93
CA GLU A 16 -2.49 3.50 12.88
C GLU A 16 -2.99 3.12 14.27
N GLN A 17 -4.03 3.81 14.77
CA GLN A 17 -4.64 3.51 16.08
C GLN A 17 -5.21 2.09 16.13
N GLN A 18 -5.78 1.61 15.03
CA GLN A 18 -6.38 0.29 14.93
C GLN A 18 -5.38 -0.79 14.45
N ASN A 19 -4.13 -0.42 14.15
CA ASN A 19 -3.11 -1.31 13.56
C ASN A 19 -3.62 -2.10 12.34
N MET A 20 -4.38 -1.43 11.47
CA MET A 20 -5.00 -2.11 10.33
C MET A 20 -3.94 -2.51 9.28
N ASN A 21 -4.06 -3.73 8.78
CA ASN A 21 -3.27 -4.18 7.63
C ASN A 21 -3.99 -3.92 6.29
N ILE A 22 -3.29 -4.10 5.17
CA ILE A 22 -3.84 -3.86 3.82
C ILE A 22 -5.10 -4.69 3.54
N THR A 23 -5.14 -5.93 4.03
CA THR A 23 -6.29 -6.83 3.82
C THR A 23 -7.53 -6.30 4.54
N GLU A 24 -7.37 -5.81 5.78
CA GLU A 24 -8.47 -5.23 6.55
C GLU A 24 -8.97 -3.93 5.92
N VAL A 25 -8.08 -3.07 5.42
CA VAL A 25 -8.46 -1.85 4.69
C VAL A 25 -9.22 -2.20 3.40
N THR A 26 -8.75 -3.21 2.67
CA THR A 26 -9.42 -3.70 1.45
C THR A 26 -10.81 -4.24 1.79
N GLN A 27 -10.93 -5.04 2.84
CA GLN A 27 -12.20 -5.58 3.30
C GLN A 27 -13.18 -4.48 3.71
N LEU A 28 -12.71 -3.42 4.39
CA LEU A 28 -13.53 -2.25 4.74
C LEU A 28 -14.13 -1.59 3.50
N ILE A 29 -13.33 -1.39 2.45
CA ILE A 29 -13.80 -0.82 1.19
C ILE A 29 -14.81 -1.78 0.51
N CYS A 30 -14.49 -3.08 0.44
CA CYS A 30 -15.36 -4.09 -0.16
C CYS A 30 -16.71 -4.19 0.55
N ASN A 31 -16.74 -4.13 1.89
CA ASN A 31 -17.99 -4.17 2.66
C ASN A 31 -18.91 -2.98 2.35
N VAL A 32 -18.34 -1.79 2.17
CA VAL A 32 -19.10 -0.58 1.77
C VAL A 32 -19.63 -0.74 0.35
N ILE A 33 -18.82 -1.25 -0.58
CA ILE A 33 -19.25 -1.52 -1.97
C ILE A 33 -20.40 -2.53 -1.98
N GLU A 34 -20.26 -3.65 -1.28
CA GLU A 34 -21.27 -4.71 -1.22
C GLU A 34 -22.59 -4.19 -0.66
N THR A 35 -22.55 -3.43 0.43
CA THR A 35 -23.74 -2.83 1.05
C THR A 35 -24.46 -1.90 0.09
N ARG A 36 -23.73 -1.08 -0.66
CA ARG A 36 -24.29 -0.17 -1.66
C ARG A 36 -24.84 -0.91 -2.88
N ALA A 37 -24.18 -1.97 -3.32
CA ALA A 37 -24.64 -2.79 -4.44
C ALA A 37 -25.99 -3.46 -4.14
N ARG A 38 -26.25 -3.87 -2.88
CA ARG A 38 -27.58 -4.38 -2.46
C ARG A 38 -28.69 -3.33 -2.59
N GLU A 39 -28.34 -2.04 -2.59
CA GLU A 39 -29.26 -0.92 -2.83
C GLU A 39 -29.25 -0.45 -4.30
N ASP A 40 -28.71 -1.25 -5.22
CA ASP A 40 -28.53 -0.93 -6.66
C ASP A 40 -27.64 0.30 -6.93
N LYS A 41 -26.79 0.67 -5.97
CA LYS A 41 -25.83 1.78 -6.08
C LYS A 41 -24.46 1.28 -6.49
N ASN A 42 -24.33 0.91 -7.76
CA ASN A 42 -23.08 0.39 -8.36
C ASN A 42 -22.08 1.50 -8.76
N TYR A 43 -21.92 2.51 -7.89
CA TYR A 43 -21.00 3.64 -8.06
C TYR A 43 -20.50 4.12 -6.69
N GLY A 44 -19.39 4.83 -6.67
CA GLY A 44 -18.84 5.34 -5.41
C GLY A 44 -17.60 6.22 -5.59
N MET A 45 -17.13 6.77 -4.46
CA MET A 45 -15.90 7.55 -4.37
C MET A 45 -15.19 7.13 -3.08
N VAL A 46 -13.91 6.78 -3.20
CA VAL A 46 -13.02 6.47 -2.08
C VAL A 46 -11.93 7.54 -2.07
N LEU A 47 -11.69 8.16 -0.92
CA LEU A 47 -10.53 9.02 -0.72
C LEU A 47 -9.42 8.23 -0.03
N ILE A 48 -8.32 8.02 -0.75
CA ILE A 48 -7.11 7.35 -0.26
C ILE A 48 -6.03 8.42 -0.08
N PRO A 49 -5.51 8.62 1.14
CA PRO A 49 -4.38 9.52 1.35
C PRO A 49 -3.11 8.89 0.78
N ASP A 50 -2.25 9.72 0.20
CA ASP A 50 -0.98 9.28 -0.39
C ASP A 50 -0.10 8.53 0.62
N GLN A 51 -0.08 8.98 1.88
CA GLN A 51 0.72 8.37 2.95
C GLN A 51 0.11 7.08 3.53
N PHE A 52 -0.99 6.57 2.96
CA PHE A 52 -1.67 5.37 3.44
C PHE A 52 -0.71 4.17 3.60
N LEU A 53 0.12 3.88 2.59
CA LEU A 53 0.99 2.70 2.66
C LEU A 53 2.01 2.81 3.79
N ALA A 54 2.54 4.00 4.06
CA ALA A 54 3.45 4.24 5.19
C ALA A 54 2.76 4.13 6.57
N SER A 55 1.43 4.04 6.63
CA SER A 55 0.71 3.77 7.88
C SER A 55 0.63 2.28 8.23
N VAL A 56 0.88 1.39 7.26
CA VAL A 56 0.85 -0.07 7.44
C VAL A 56 2.22 -0.57 7.87
N ARG A 57 2.26 -1.40 8.93
CA ARG A 57 3.51 -1.84 9.56
C ARG A 57 4.44 -2.59 8.61
N GLU A 58 3.93 -3.55 7.85
CA GLU A 58 4.73 -4.36 6.93
C GLU A 58 5.29 -3.52 5.78
N MET A 59 4.53 -2.51 5.35
CA MET A 59 4.95 -1.57 4.32
C MET A 59 6.05 -0.62 4.83
N ARG A 60 5.90 -0.07 6.05
CA ARG A 60 6.95 0.74 6.68
C ARG A 60 8.27 0.00 6.74
N ARG A 61 8.22 -1.25 7.22
CA ARG A 61 9.40 -2.10 7.31
C ARG A 61 10.04 -2.31 5.95
N LEU A 62 9.24 -2.60 4.92
CA LEU A 62 9.76 -2.74 3.56
C LEU A 62 10.43 -1.46 3.06
N PHE A 63 9.85 -0.28 3.33
CA PHE A 63 10.44 1.00 2.94
C PHE A 63 11.77 1.25 3.66
N GLU A 64 11.82 1.03 4.98
CA GLU A 64 13.04 1.16 5.78
C GLU A 64 14.15 0.23 5.26
N GLU A 65 13.83 -1.04 4.98
CA GLU A 65 14.80 -2.01 4.46
C GLU A 65 15.28 -1.66 3.04
N ILE A 66 14.41 -1.09 2.19
CA ILE A 66 14.83 -0.57 0.89
C ILE A 66 15.77 0.63 1.06
N ASP A 67 15.44 1.58 1.91
CA ASP A 67 16.26 2.77 2.16
C ASP A 67 17.65 2.39 2.70
N GLU A 68 17.72 1.42 3.62
CA GLU A 68 18.98 0.87 4.13
C GLU A 68 19.82 0.24 3.00
N ILE A 69 19.19 -0.50 2.09
CA ILE A 69 19.87 -1.09 0.92
C ILE A 69 20.41 0.01 0.00
N LEU A 70 19.64 1.05 -0.27
CA LEU A 70 20.05 2.16 -1.15
C LEU A 70 21.22 2.94 -0.55
N GLN A 71 21.23 3.14 0.76
CA GLN A 71 22.36 3.80 1.44
C GLN A 71 23.63 2.93 1.44
N ALA A 72 23.48 1.62 1.55
CA ALA A 72 24.61 0.69 1.58
C ALA A 72 25.17 0.36 0.18
N VAL A 73 24.34 0.41 -0.86
CA VAL A 73 24.67 0.00 -2.23
C VAL A 73 24.23 1.09 -3.21
N PRO A 74 25.08 2.10 -3.49
CA PRO A 74 24.74 3.20 -4.41
C PRO A 74 24.35 2.72 -5.82
N GLU A 75 24.88 1.58 -6.27
CA GLU A 75 24.51 1.00 -7.56
C GLU A 75 23.04 0.54 -7.62
N ALA A 76 22.41 0.29 -6.48
CA ALA A 76 21.00 -0.10 -6.39
C ALA A 76 20.06 1.06 -6.77
N GLU A 77 20.49 2.33 -6.64
CA GLU A 77 19.70 3.48 -7.10
C GLU A 77 19.47 3.44 -8.62
N HIS A 78 20.49 3.05 -9.39
CA HIS A 78 20.37 2.88 -10.84
C HIS A 78 19.42 1.74 -11.22
N ALA A 79 19.37 0.69 -10.40
CA ALA A 79 18.46 -0.44 -10.58
C ALA A 79 16.99 0.00 -10.38
N LEU A 80 16.71 0.82 -9.35
CA LEU A 80 15.38 1.43 -9.17
C LEU A 80 14.98 2.30 -10.36
N ALA A 81 15.87 3.18 -10.83
CA ALA A 81 15.58 4.09 -11.93
C ALA A 81 15.24 3.36 -13.24
N SER A 82 15.81 2.17 -13.44
CA SER A 82 15.57 1.31 -14.61
C SER A 82 14.41 0.32 -14.42
N ASN A 83 13.74 0.32 -13.26
CA ASN A 83 12.74 -0.67 -12.84
C ASN A 83 13.28 -2.12 -12.83
N ASP A 84 14.58 -2.30 -12.63
CA ASP A 84 15.18 -3.62 -12.39
C ASP A 84 15.28 -3.86 -10.88
N PHE A 85 14.31 -4.60 -10.35
CA PHE A 85 14.27 -4.92 -8.91
C PHE A 85 15.10 -6.14 -8.55
N GLY A 86 15.78 -6.81 -9.49
CA GLY A 86 16.49 -8.08 -9.24
C GLY A 86 17.56 -7.95 -8.15
N THR A 87 18.36 -6.88 -8.21
CA THR A 87 19.41 -6.59 -7.22
C THR A 87 18.82 -6.36 -5.82
N ILE A 88 17.76 -5.55 -5.73
CA ILE A 88 17.11 -5.20 -4.46
C ILE A 88 16.43 -6.42 -3.86
N LEU A 89 15.71 -7.20 -4.67
CA LEU A 89 15.08 -8.44 -4.23
C LEU A 89 16.09 -9.43 -3.67
N GLY A 90 17.30 -9.51 -4.25
CA GLY A 90 18.39 -10.36 -3.75
C GLY A 90 18.89 -9.95 -2.36
N LEU A 91 18.84 -8.66 -2.04
CA LEU A 91 19.33 -8.09 -0.78
C LEU A 91 18.25 -8.00 0.31
N LEU A 92 16.97 -7.95 -0.08
CA LEU A 92 15.85 -7.87 0.85
C LEU A 92 15.76 -9.12 1.76
N PRO A 93 15.41 -8.95 3.04
CA PRO A 93 15.08 -10.06 3.93
C PRO A 93 13.93 -10.93 3.39
N PRO A 94 13.87 -12.23 3.73
CA PRO A 94 12.89 -13.17 3.15
C PRO A 94 11.43 -12.73 3.27
N LEU A 95 11.05 -12.13 4.41
CA LEU A 95 9.68 -11.67 4.66
C LEU A 95 9.28 -10.53 3.72
N SER A 96 10.12 -9.50 3.64
CA SER A 96 9.87 -8.31 2.83
C SER A 96 10.00 -8.59 1.34
N ARG A 97 10.91 -9.50 0.97
CA ARG A 97 10.98 -10.06 -0.39
C ARG A 97 9.67 -10.75 -0.78
N ALA A 98 9.14 -11.62 0.08
CA ALA A 98 7.88 -12.31 -0.18
C ALA A 98 6.70 -11.32 -0.26
N LEU A 99 6.69 -10.29 0.59
CA LEU A 99 5.70 -9.21 0.52
C LEU A 99 5.77 -8.47 -0.83
N PHE A 100 6.96 -8.06 -1.26
CA PHE A 100 7.17 -7.36 -2.53
C PHE A 100 6.73 -8.21 -3.72
N GLN A 101 7.08 -9.50 -3.73
CA GLN A 101 6.66 -10.46 -4.77
C GLN A 101 5.15 -10.73 -4.77
N GLY A 102 4.46 -10.46 -3.67
CA GLY A 102 3.00 -10.55 -3.57
C GLY A 102 2.27 -9.35 -4.18
N PHE A 103 2.97 -8.26 -4.54
CA PHE A 103 2.33 -7.12 -5.17
C PHE A 103 1.93 -7.41 -6.62
N PRO A 104 0.82 -6.83 -7.10
CA PRO A 104 0.44 -6.95 -8.49
C PRO A 104 1.51 -6.29 -9.38
N GLU A 105 1.75 -6.90 -10.54
CA GLU A 105 2.58 -6.27 -11.57
C GLU A 105 1.91 -4.97 -12.05
N ARG A 106 2.72 -3.96 -12.34
CA ARG A 106 2.22 -2.70 -12.87
C ARG A 106 1.59 -2.93 -14.24
N THR A 107 0.27 -2.92 -14.31
CA THR A 107 -0.46 -2.92 -15.58
C THR A 107 -0.22 -1.58 -16.31
N LYS A 108 0.17 -1.65 -17.58
CA LYS A 108 0.38 -0.47 -18.45
C LYS A 108 -0.95 0.17 -18.87
#